data_AF-A0A920R9E7-F1
#
_entry.id   AF-A0A920R9E7-F1
#
_cell.length_a   1.000
_cell.length_b   1.000
_cell.length_c   1.000
_cell.angle_alpha   90.00
_cell.angle_beta   90.00
_cell.angle_gamma   90.00
#
_symmetry.space_group_name_H-M   'P 1'
#
loop_
_entity.id
_entity.type
_entity.pdbx_description
1 polymer ?
#
loop_
_entity_poly.entity_id
_entity_poly.type
_entity_poly.pdbx_seq_one_letter_code
_entity_poly.pdbx_strand_id
1 'polypeptide(L)'
;MARDAGAKKVYFASAAPAIRFPNVYGIDMPAASELIAAGKTDDEVEKLIGADWLIYQDLDDLIASAAEGNPDIEQYECSVFNGEYITGESMRFI
;
A
#
# COMPACT_ATOMS: atom_id res chain seq x y z
N MET A 1 9.36 -18.62 -7.89
CA MET A 1 10.77 -18.14 -7.92
C MET A 1 11.53 -18.45 -6.63
N ALA A 2 11.22 -17.84 -5.48
CA ALA A 2 11.98 -18.11 -4.24
C ALA A 2 11.83 -19.56 -3.73
N ARG A 3 10.59 -20.09 -3.71
CA ARG A 3 10.35 -21.49 -3.33
C ARG A 3 10.94 -22.47 -4.34
N ASP A 4 10.83 -22.19 -5.63
CA ASP A 4 11.42 -23.02 -6.70
C ASP A 4 12.96 -23.08 -6.58
N ALA A 5 13.59 -22.03 -6.04
CA ALA A 5 15.01 -21.98 -5.73
C ALA A 5 15.39 -22.70 -4.40
N GLY A 6 14.42 -23.33 -3.72
CA GLY A 6 14.65 -24.13 -2.51
C GLY A 6 14.44 -23.40 -1.18
N ALA A 7 13.84 -22.20 -1.17
CA ALA A 7 13.53 -21.50 0.06
C ALA A 7 12.51 -22.29 0.92
N LYS A 8 12.85 -22.56 2.18
CA LYS A 8 11.97 -23.25 3.15
C LYS A 8 10.79 -22.39 3.59
N LYS A 9 11.06 -21.10 3.81
CA LYS A 9 10.11 -20.07 4.22
C LYS A 9 10.34 -18.82 3.37
N VAL A 10 9.27 -18.16 2.97
CA VAL A 10 9.30 -16.93 2.17
C VAL A 10 8.52 -15.86 2.90
N TYR A 11 9.23 -14.83 3.35
CA TYR A 11 8.67 -13.68 4.04
C TYR A 11 8.69 -12.47 3.13
N PHE A 12 7.61 -11.69 3.12
CA PHE A 12 7.48 -10.50 2.29
C PHE A 12 7.28 -9.26 3.17
N ALA A 13 8.16 -8.27 3.03
CA ALA A 13 8.05 -6.99 3.71
C ALA A 13 7.89 -5.89 2.66
N SER A 14 6.77 -5.19 2.69
CA SER A 14 6.52 -4.02 1.86
C SER A 14 7.04 -2.77 2.55
N ALA A 15 7.86 -1.98 1.86
CA ALA A 15 8.32 -0.67 2.34
C ALA A 15 7.23 0.41 2.33
N ALA A 16 6.05 0.09 1.80
CA ALA A 16 4.87 0.95 1.80
C ALA A 16 3.71 0.26 2.52
N PRO A 17 2.72 1.02 3.02
CA PRO A 17 1.42 0.48 3.41
C PRO A 17 0.72 -0.23 2.25
N ALA A 18 -0.30 -1.01 2.57
CA ALA A 18 -1.12 -1.66 1.55
C ALA A 18 -1.79 -0.61 0.65
N ILE A 19 -1.58 -0.72 -0.67
CA ILE A 19 -2.25 0.12 -1.67
C ILE A 19 -3.67 -0.41 -1.89
N ARG A 20 -4.66 0.35 -1.43
CA ARG A 20 -6.08 -0.05 -1.41
C ARG A 20 -6.95 0.79 -2.34
N PHE A 21 -6.47 1.96 -2.78
CA PHE A 21 -7.21 2.91 -3.57
C PHE A 21 -6.39 3.38 -4.79
N PRO A 22 -7.03 3.75 -5.91
CA PRO A 22 -6.35 4.23 -7.10
C PRO A 22 -5.79 5.64 -6.89
N ASN A 23 -4.67 5.96 -7.53
CA ASN A 23 -4.20 7.35 -7.62
C ASN A 23 -4.93 8.08 -8.75
N VAL A 24 -5.29 9.35 -8.51
CA VAL A 24 -5.94 10.23 -9.52
C VAL A 24 -5.15 11.51 -9.78
N TYR A 25 -3.95 11.63 -9.20
CA TYR A 25 -3.11 12.83 -9.28
C TYR A 25 -1.88 12.66 -10.18
N GLY A 26 -1.91 11.65 -11.07
CA GLY A 26 -0.93 11.48 -12.15
C GLY A 26 0.07 10.35 -11.97
N ILE A 27 0.00 9.58 -10.87
CA ILE A 27 0.73 8.30 -10.76
C ILE A 27 -0.14 7.22 -11.41
N ASP A 28 0.41 6.55 -12.42
CA ASP A 28 -0.29 5.45 -13.10
C ASP A 28 -0.48 4.25 -12.16
N MET A 29 -1.74 3.87 -11.95
CA MET A 29 -2.14 2.73 -11.12
C MET A 29 -3.29 1.98 -11.80
N PRO A 30 -3.38 0.66 -11.61
CA PRO A 30 -4.50 -0.12 -12.15
C PRO A 30 -5.81 0.24 -11.42
N ALA A 31 -6.95 -0.25 -11.94
CA ALA A 31 -8.25 0.01 -11.33
C ALA A 31 -8.31 -0.58 -9.91
N ALA A 32 -9.17 -0.03 -9.05
CA ALA A 32 -9.31 -0.49 -7.66
C ALA A 32 -9.56 -2.01 -7.55
N SER A 33 -10.34 -2.58 -8.48
CA SER A 33 -10.63 -4.02 -8.54
C SER A 33 -9.43 -4.89 -8.85
N GLU A 34 -8.37 -4.33 -9.43
CA GLU A 34 -7.14 -5.02 -9.81
C GLU A 34 -6.06 -4.92 -8.72
N LEU A 35 -6.24 -4.04 -7.74
CA LEU A 35 -5.37 -3.95 -6.58
C LEU A 35 -5.60 -5.15 -5.65
N ILE A 36 -4.55 -5.94 -5.41
CA ILE A 36 -4.66 -7.15 -4.59
C ILE A 36 -5.18 -6.85 -3.17
N ALA A 37 -4.77 -5.74 -2.58
CA ALA A 37 -5.16 -5.34 -1.23
C ALA A 37 -6.49 -4.55 -1.15
N ALA A 38 -7.11 -4.22 -2.29
CA ALA A 38 -8.42 -3.58 -2.28
C ALA A 38 -9.47 -4.53 -1.65
N GLY A 39 -10.14 -4.01 -0.62
CA GLY A 39 -11.19 -4.70 0.12
C GLY A 39 -10.74 -5.96 0.88
N LYS A 40 -9.44 -6.15 1.11
CA LYS A 40 -8.90 -7.36 1.76
C LYS A 40 -8.07 -7.04 3.00
N THR A 41 -8.04 -7.94 3.96
CA THR A 41 -7.10 -7.85 5.08
C THR A 41 -5.69 -8.27 4.66
N ASP A 42 -4.69 -7.93 5.46
CA ASP A 42 -3.30 -8.28 5.15
C ASP A 42 -3.09 -9.81 5.18
N ASP A 43 -3.78 -10.53 6.09
CA ASP A 43 -3.82 -11.99 6.13
C ASP A 43 -4.40 -12.61 4.84
N GLU A 44 -5.40 -11.96 4.24
CA GLU A 44 -5.96 -12.41 2.97
C GLU A 44 -4.96 -12.21 1.83
N VAL A 45 -4.26 -11.07 1.82
CA VAL A 45 -3.21 -10.81 0.83
C VAL A 45 -2.03 -11.76 1.00
N GLU A 46 -1.59 -12.04 2.22
CA GLU A 46 -0.53 -13.00 2.55
C GLU A 46 -0.80 -14.37 1.91
N LYS A 47 -2.04 -14.86 2.09
CA LYS A 47 -2.50 -16.12 1.50
C LYS A 47 -2.56 -16.06 -0.02
N LEU A 48 -3.04 -14.96 -0.59
CA LEU A 48 -3.15 -14.78 -2.04
C LEU A 48 -1.79 -14.76 -2.73
N ILE A 49 -0.77 -14.15 -2.13
CA ILE A 49 0.60 -14.13 -2.68
C ILE A 49 1.41 -15.39 -2.33
N GLY A 50 0.91 -16.22 -1.40
CA GLY A 50 1.56 -17.47 -0.97
C GLY A 50 2.80 -17.24 -0.10
N ALA A 51 2.87 -16.12 0.61
CA ALA A 51 3.93 -15.85 1.59
C ALA A 51 3.69 -16.67 2.87
N ASP A 52 4.76 -16.99 3.59
CA ASP A 52 4.68 -17.55 4.95
C ASP A 52 4.46 -16.47 6.02
N TRP A 53 4.79 -15.22 5.69
CA TRP A 53 4.45 -14.04 6.47
C TRP A 53 4.52 -12.80 5.57
N LEU A 54 3.55 -11.91 5.72
CA LEU A 54 3.50 -10.61 5.07
C LEU A 54 3.49 -9.51 6.13
N ILE A 55 4.31 -8.49 5.93
CA ILE A 55 4.29 -7.26 6.73
C ILE A 55 4.27 -6.04 5.80
N TYR A 56 3.40 -5.08 6.13
CA TYR A 56 3.35 -3.76 5.51
C TYR A 56 3.94 -2.71 6.47
N GLN A 57 4.52 -1.66 5.90
CA GLN A 57 4.88 -0.46 6.66
C GLN A 57 3.60 0.21 7.18
N ASP A 58 3.62 0.68 8.43
CA ASP A 58 2.54 1.53 8.95
C ASP A 58 2.55 2.89 8.22
N LEU A 59 1.36 3.44 7.94
CA LEU A 59 1.23 4.72 7.23
C LEU A 59 1.87 5.87 8.03
N ASP A 60 1.70 5.87 9.35
CA ASP A 60 2.27 6.88 10.24
C ASP A 60 3.81 6.83 10.22
N ASP A 61 4.39 5.62 10.18
CA ASP A 61 5.84 5.44 10.07
C ASP A 61 6.37 5.91 8.70
N LEU A 62 5.61 5.68 7.62
CA LEU A 62 5.97 6.19 6.29
C LEU A 62 5.95 7.72 6.27
N ILE A 63 4.92 8.35 6.86
CA ILE A 63 4.80 9.80 6.97
C ILE A 63 5.97 10.36 7.80
N ALA A 64 6.27 9.76 8.95
CA ALA A 64 7.39 10.16 9.80
C ALA A 64 8.73 10.06 9.07
N SER A 65 8.94 8.98 8.30
CA SER A 65 10.15 8.77 7.50
C SER A 65 10.29 9.82 6.39
N ALA A 66 9.20 10.16 5.70
CA ALA A 66 9.21 11.20 4.66
C ALA A 66 9.48 12.60 5.23
N ALA A 67 8.95 12.89 6.42
CA ALA A 67 9.12 14.17 7.10
C ALA A 67 10.54 14.45 7.60
N GLU A 68 11.41 13.44 7.72
CA GLU A 68 12.81 13.61 8.15
C GLU A 68 13.57 14.62 7.27
N GLY A 69 13.23 14.69 5.98
CA GLY A 69 13.86 15.61 5.03
C GLY A 69 13.36 17.06 5.10
N ASN A 70 12.17 17.30 5.64
CA ASN A 70 11.60 18.64 5.78
C ASN A 70 10.46 18.66 6.82
N PRO A 71 10.69 19.24 8.02
CA PRO A 71 9.68 19.29 9.08
C PRO A 71 8.55 20.29 8.80
N ASP A 72 8.69 21.18 7.81
CA ASP A 72 7.66 22.17 7.46
C ASP A 72 6.49 21.54 6.66
N ILE A 73 6.62 20.29 6.22
CA ILE A 73 5.54 19.56 5.55
C ILE A 73 4.60 18.98 6.61
N GLU A 74 3.41 19.57 6.71
CA GLU A 74 2.41 19.15 7.72
C GLU A 74 1.61 17.91 7.30
N GLN A 75 1.41 17.69 5.99
CA GLN A 75 0.57 16.62 5.45
C GLN A 75 1.07 16.13 4.09
N TYR A 76 0.76 14.86 3.79
CA TYR A 76 1.08 14.21 2.52
C TYR A 76 -0.21 13.74 1.84
N GLU A 77 -0.15 13.62 0.51
CA GLU A 77 -1.20 12.99 -0.28
C GLU A 77 -1.07 11.46 -0.12
N CYS A 78 -1.97 10.88 0.67
CA CYS A 78 -1.91 9.47 1.08
C CYS A 78 -3.11 8.65 0.57
N SER A 79 -3.90 9.17 -0.38
CA SER A 79 -5.17 8.59 -0.81
C SER A 79 -5.07 7.13 -1.20
N VAL A 80 -3.98 6.73 -1.84
CA VAL A 80 -3.75 5.33 -2.27
C VAL A 80 -3.72 4.34 -1.11
N PHE A 81 -3.42 4.81 0.10
CA PHE A 81 -3.35 4.02 1.34
C PHE A 81 -4.61 4.15 2.19
N ASN A 82 -5.13 5.38 2.37
CA ASN A 82 -6.21 5.68 3.33
C ASN A 82 -7.55 6.09 2.69
N GLY A 83 -7.59 6.33 1.37
CA GLY A 83 -8.78 6.74 0.64
C GLY A 83 -9.17 8.21 0.82
N GLU A 84 -8.33 9.01 1.47
CA GLU A 84 -8.56 10.43 1.71
C GLU A 84 -7.96 11.28 0.58
N TYR A 85 -8.79 11.61 -0.40
CA TYR A 85 -8.42 12.46 -1.53
C TYR A 85 -8.51 13.94 -1.17
N ILE A 86 -7.38 14.65 -1.20
CA ILE A 86 -7.29 16.06 -0.78
C ILE A 86 -8.19 17.02 -1.58
N THR A 87 -8.55 16.69 -2.82
CA THR A 87 -9.46 17.49 -3.66
C THR A 87 -10.94 17.24 -3.35
N GLY A 88 -11.26 16.33 -2.43
CA GLY A 88 -12.63 15.95 -2.09
C GLY A 88 -13.29 15.02 -3.11
N GLU A 89 -12.52 14.45 -4.04
CA GLU A 89 -13.02 13.40 -4.93
C GLU A 89 -13.40 12.17 -4.12
N SER A 90 -14.68 11.84 -4.09
CA SER A 90 -15.14 10.61 -3.48
C SER A 90 -14.97 9.45 -4.47
N MET A 91 -14.64 8.27 -3.96
CA MET A 91 -14.59 6.98 -4.68
C MET A 91 -15.89 6.62 -5.45
N ARG A 92 -16.94 7.46 -5.41
CA ARG A 92 -18.12 7.35 -6.27
C ARG A 92 -17.87 7.78 -7.72
N PHE A 93 -16.79 8.50 -7.99
CA PHE A 93 -16.48 9.05 -9.32
C PHE A 93 -15.20 8.47 -9.94
N ILE A 94 -14.55 7.53 -9.25
CA ILE A 94 -13.30 6.86 -9.61
C ILE A 94 -13.57 5.36 -9.63
#